data_AF-A0A7J3KRS2-F1
#
_entry.id   AF-A0A7J3KRS2-F1
#
_cell.length_a   1.000
_cell.length_b   1.000
_cell.length_c   1.000
_cell.angle_alpha   90.00
_cell.angle_beta   90.00
_cell.angle_gamma   90.00
#
_symmetry.space_group_name_H-M   'P 1'
#
loop_
_entity.id
_entity.type
_entity.pdbx_description
1 polymer ?
#
loop_
_entity_poly.entity_id
_entity_poly.type
_entity_poly.pdbx_seq_one_letter_code
_entity_poly.pdbx_strand_id
1 'polypeptide(L)'
;MLIEVRFGGDSLILDVDRRFDSILGRELPFTTTLNVWKEEVYFETPIEIDVSEMRSFIKIEPGKLYYWPPGRGFCIFYGFSQPYSPVYHIGSYIGV
;
A
#
# COMPACT_ATOMS: atom_id res chain seq x y z
N MET A 1 0.36 11.74 -3.69
CA MET A 1 1.33 12.24 -2.71
C MET A 1 2.46 11.24 -2.58
N LEU A 2 3.70 11.72 -2.60
CA LEU A 2 4.88 10.91 -2.37
C LEU A 2 5.05 10.64 -0.88
N ILE A 3 5.22 9.37 -0.52
CA ILE A 3 5.44 8.89 0.84
C ILE A 3 6.75 8.11 0.84
N GLU A 4 7.60 8.42 1.81
CA GLU A 4 8.83 7.69 2.08
C GLU A 4 8.60 6.73 3.24
N VAL A 5 8.77 5.43 2.99
CA VAL A 5 8.72 4.38 4.01
C VAL A 5 10.16 4.00 4.35
N ARG A 6 10.65 4.41 5.53
CA ARG A 6 12.01 4.13 5.98
C ARG A 6 12.08 2.83 6.78
N PHE A 7 13.08 1.99 6.51
CA PHE A 7 13.32 0.75 7.24
C PHE A 7 14.82 0.42 7.26
N GLY A 8 15.36 0.13 8.45
CA GLY A 8 16.81 -0.07 8.60
C GLY A 8 17.60 1.16 8.11
N GLY A 9 18.43 0.97 7.09
CA GLY A 9 19.17 2.04 6.40
C GLY A 9 18.64 2.40 5.01
N ASP A 10 17.54 1.80 4.59
CA ASP A 10 16.94 1.93 3.26
C ASP A 10 15.56 2.62 3.32
N SER A 11 15.02 2.96 2.15
CA SER A 11 13.70 3.60 2.01
C SER A 11 12.94 3.03 0.81
N LEU A 12 11.61 2.95 0.87
CA LEU A 12 10.76 2.74 -0.30
C LEU A 12 9.96 4.02 -0.57
N ILE A 13 9.84 4.41 -1.83
CA ILE A 13 9.03 5.56 -2.26
C ILE A 13 7.72 5.08 -2.87
N LEU A 14 6.62 5.57 -2.34
CA LEU A 14 5.26 5.31 -2.82
C LEU A 14 4.64 6.60 -3.33
N ASP A 15 4.02 6.56 -4.51
CA ASP A 15 3.15 7.63 -4.99
C ASP A 15 1.69 7.20 -4.83
N VAL A 16 1.00 7.80 -3.88
CA VAL A 16 -0.41 7.50 -3.57
C VAL A 16 -1.32 8.48 -4.31
N ASP A 17 -2.46 8.02 -4.86
CA ASP A 17 -3.37 8.89 -5.60
C ASP A 17 -3.81 10.11 -4.77
N ARG A 18 -3.85 11.30 -5.38
CA ARG A 18 -4.16 12.58 -4.71
C ARG A 18 -5.50 12.60 -3.95
N ARG A 19 -6.46 11.76 -4.35
CA ARG A 19 -7.76 11.64 -3.67
C ARG A 19 -7.63 11.19 -2.21
N PHE A 20 -6.49 10.60 -1.83
CA PHE A 20 -6.22 10.15 -0.45
C PHE A 20 -5.38 11.15 0.36
N ASP A 21 -4.96 12.28 -0.22
CA ASP A 21 -4.04 13.23 0.43
C ASP A 21 -4.58 13.73 1.79
N SER A 22 -5.88 14.02 1.88
CA SER A 22 -6.52 14.51 3.11
C SER A 22 -6.44 13.49 4.25
N ILE A 23 -6.65 12.20 3.98
CA ILE A 23 -6.62 11.19 5.04
C ILE A 23 -5.18 10.82 5.39
N LEU A 24 -4.31 10.72 4.39
CA LEU A 24 -2.88 10.47 4.61
C LEU A 24 -2.24 11.58 5.44
N GLY A 25 -2.55 12.84 5.17
CA GLY A 25 -2.00 13.98 5.91
C GLY A 25 -2.44 14.07 7.38
N ARG A 26 -3.49 13.34 7.79
CA ARG A 26 -3.94 13.27 9.19
C ARG A 26 -3.21 12.20 9.99
N GLU A 27 -2.86 11.11 9.32
CA GLU A 27 -2.31 9.91 9.95
C GLU A 27 -0.78 9.80 9.84
N LEU A 28 -0.18 10.47 8.86
CA LEU A 28 1.28 10.51 8.70
C LEU A 28 1.91 11.58 9.59
N PRO A 29 3.11 11.33 10.16
CA PRO A 29 3.87 10.08 10.07
C PRO A 29 3.46 9.05 11.13
N PHE A 30 3.63 7.75 10.83
CA PHE A 30 3.47 6.65 11.78
C PHE A 30 4.55 5.58 11.59
N THR A 31 4.67 4.69 12.58
CA THR A 31 5.57 3.53 12.54
C THR A 31 4.76 2.24 12.49
N THR A 32 5.25 1.26 11.74
CA THR A 32 4.62 -0.06 11.58
C THR A 32 5.69 -1.10 11.28
N THR A 33 5.29 -2.38 11.26
CA THR A 33 6.16 -3.48 10.85
C THR A 33 6.03 -3.72 9.36
N LEU A 34 7.15 -3.65 8.64
CA LEU A 34 7.23 -4.06 7.24
C LEU A 34 7.29 -5.59 7.16
N ASN A 35 6.26 -6.21 6.59
CA ASN A 35 6.17 -7.65 6.45
C ASN A 35 6.45 -8.06 5.00
N VAL A 36 7.05 -9.23 4.83
CA VAL A 36 7.25 -9.86 3.53
C VAL A 36 6.53 -11.19 3.52
N TRP A 37 5.65 -11.40 2.53
CA TRP A 37 5.00 -12.68 2.30
C TRP A 37 5.21 -13.10 0.86
N LYS A 38 5.99 -14.16 0.63
CA LYS A 38 6.37 -14.57 -0.74
C LYS A 38 6.99 -13.41 -1.55
N GLU A 39 6.29 -12.92 -2.57
CA GLU A 39 6.74 -11.86 -3.47
C GLU A 39 5.92 -10.56 -3.32
N GLU A 40 5.45 -10.29 -2.09
CA GLU A 40 4.84 -9.02 -1.70
C GLU A 40 5.47 -8.46 -0.42
N VAL A 41 5.57 -7.12 -0.38
CA VAL A 41 5.78 -6.35 0.83
C VAL A 41 4.44 -5.78 1.26
N TYR A 42 4.09 -5.92 2.53
CA TYR A 42 2.91 -5.28 3.08
C TYR A 42 3.13 -4.76 4.50
N PHE A 43 2.35 -3.76 4.88
CA PHE A 43 2.37 -3.21 6.24
C PHE A 43 1.02 -2.64 6.61
N GLU A 44 0.65 -2.76 7.88
CA GLU A 44 -0.58 -2.19 8.42
C GLU A 44 -0.44 -0.68 8.57
N THR A 45 -1.54 0.03 8.35
CA THR A 45 -1.63 1.48 8.49
C THR A 45 -2.77 1.86 9.44
N PRO A 46 -2.69 3.01 10.12
CA PRO A 46 -3.84 3.60 10.81
C PRO A 46 -4.87 4.21 9.85
N ILE A 47 -4.62 4.19 8.53
CA ILE A 47 -5.43 4.85 7.51
C ILE A 47 -6.60 3.95 7.12
N GLU A 48 -7.81 4.46 7.29
CA GLU A 48 -9.04 3.77 6.88
C GLU A 48 -9.59 4.36 5.58
N ILE A 49 -9.46 3.61 4.48
CA ILE A 49 -9.99 4.03 3.17
C ILE A 49 -11.38 3.42 2.95
N ASP A 50 -12.37 4.27 2.66
CA ASP A 50 -13.66 3.83 2.14
C ASP A 50 -13.48 3.33 0.70
N VAL A 51 -13.73 2.03 0.51
CA VAL A 51 -13.57 1.32 -0.76
C VAL A 51 -14.88 1.01 -1.47
N SER A 52 -16.02 1.49 -0.94
CA SER A 52 -17.37 1.17 -1.45
C SER A 52 -17.58 1.51 -2.93
N GLU A 53 -17.00 2.62 -3.40
CA GLU A 53 -17.06 3.04 -4.81
C GLU A 53 -15.81 2.66 -5.62
N MET A 54 -14.89 1.90 -5.03
CA MET A 54 -13.65 1.51 -5.68
C MET A 54 -13.77 0.16 -6.38
N ARG A 55 -13.09 0.02 -7.52
CA ARG A 55 -12.94 -1.27 -8.17
C ARG A 55 -12.01 -2.16 -7.34
N SER A 56 -12.49 -3.35 -7.00
CA SER A 56 -11.69 -4.38 -6.35
C SER A 56 -10.91 -5.23 -7.36
N PHE A 57 -9.75 -5.73 -6.94
CA PHE A 57 -8.83 -6.51 -7.74
C PHE A 57 -8.43 -7.79 -7.00
N ILE A 58 -8.49 -8.92 -7.70
CA ILE A 58 -7.92 -10.21 -7.29
C ILE A 58 -6.72 -10.60 -8.15
N LYS A 59 -6.50 -9.85 -9.24
CA LYS A 59 -5.33 -9.93 -10.11
C LYS A 59 -4.65 -8.57 -10.09
N ILE A 60 -3.38 -8.56 -9.71
CA ILE A 60 -2.61 -7.33 -9.54
C ILE A 60 -1.63 -7.11 -10.69
N GLU A 61 -1.16 -5.88 -10.80
CA GLU A 61 -0.04 -5.50 -11.65
C GLU A 61 1.18 -5.23 -10.75
N PRO A 62 2.34 -5.86 -11.01
CA PRO A 62 3.56 -5.61 -10.24
C PRO A 62 3.96 -4.13 -10.27
N GLY A 63 4.52 -3.63 -9.16
CA GLY A 63 4.92 -2.23 -9.02
C GLY A 63 3.76 -1.25 -8.77
N LYS A 64 2.53 -1.73 -8.62
CA LYS A 64 1.40 -0.93 -8.12
C LYS A 64 1.26 -1.02 -6.61
N LEU A 65 0.64 0.00 -6.03
CA LEU A 65 0.28 0.04 -4.61
C LEU A 65 -1.21 -0.27 -4.45
N TYR A 66 -1.50 -1.22 -3.57
CA TYR A 66 -2.85 -1.63 -3.25
C TYR A 66 -3.17 -1.46 -1.76
N TYR A 67 -4.43 -1.16 -1.47
CA TYR A 67 -4.99 -1.17 -0.12
C TYR A 67 -5.74 -2.48 0.13
N TRP A 68 -5.45 -3.12 1.26
CA TRP A 68 -6.10 -4.34 1.74
C TRP A 68 -6.96 -4.01 2.97
N PRO A 69 -8.30 -3.93 2.83
CA PRO A 69 -9.17 -3.43 3.89
C PRO A 69 -9.15 -4.23 5.20
N PRO A 70 -9.17 -5.58 5.21
CA PRO A 70 -9.21 -6.35 6.46
C PRO A 70 -8.08 -6.02 7.45
N GLY A 71 -6.88 -5.70 6.95
CA GLY A 71 -5.73 -5.31 7.76
C GLY A 71 -5.39 -3.82 7.71
N ARG A 72 -6.21 -2.98 7.05
CA ARG A 72 -5.85 -1.59 6.68
C ARG A 72 -4.43 -1.51 6.10
N GLY A 73 -4.09 -2.49 5.27
CA GLY A 73 -2.73 -2.75 4.84
C GLY A 73 -2.41 -2.10 3.52
N PHE A 74 -1.20 -1.56 3.38
CA PHE A 74 -0.64 -1.20 2.08
C PHE A 74 0.16 -2.39 1.57
N CYS A 75 -0.07 -2.79 0.32
CA CYS A 75 0.52 -3.97 -0.30
C CYS A 75 1.20 -3.59 -1.62
N ILE A 76 2.43 -4.06 -1.79
CA ILE A 76 3.25 -3.87 -2.99
C ILE A 76 3.69 -5.25 -3.48
N PHE A 77 3.30 -5.58 -4.70
CA PHE A 77 3.62 -6.87 -5.31
C PHE A 77 4.77 -6.70 -6.29
N TYR A 78 5.82 -7.51 -6.15
CA TYR A 78 7.02 -7.46 -6.99
C TYR A 78 7.29 -8.77 -7.75
N GLY A 79 6.42 -9.76 -7.61
CA GLY A 79 6.49 -11.03 -8.35
C GLY A 79 5.12 -11.51 -8.81
N PHE A 80 4.93 -12.83 -8.84
CA PHE A 80 3.72 -13.48 -9.35
C PHE A 80 2.63 -13.67 -8.29
N SER A 81 2.96 -13.44 -7.02
CA SER A 81 2.04 -13.54 -5.90
C SER A 81 0.78 -12.70 -6.10
N GLN A 82 -0.37 -13.27 -5.73
CA GLN A 82 -1.68 -12.63 -5.82
C GLN A 82 -2.22 -12.40 -4.41
N PRO A 83 -3.04 -11.35 -4.21
CA PRO A 83 -3.58 -11.03 -2.90
C PRO A 83 -4.46 -12.16 -2.37
N TYR A 84 -4.44 -12.37 -1.05
CA TYR A 84 -5.26 -13.39 -0.40
C TYR A 84 -6.78 -13.14 -0.55
N SER A 85 -7.17 -11.87 -0.64
CA SER A 85 -8.56 -11.42 -0.80
C SER A 85 -8.59 -10.11 -1.61
N PRO A 86 -9.75 -9.59 -2.03
CA PRO A 86 -9.80 -8.42 -2.90
C PRO A 86 -9.07 -7.20 -2.31
N VAL A 87 -8.26 -6.55 -3.16
CA VAL A 87 -7.52 -5.33 -2.84
C VAL A 87 -7.92 -4.19 -3.78
N TYR A 88 -7.53 -2.97 -3.45
CA TYR A 88 -7.96 -1.76 -4.15
C TYR A 88 -6.75 -0.96 -4.58
N HIS A 89 -6.65 -0.63 -5.88
CA HIS A 89 -5.53 0.15 -6.38
C HIS A 89 -5.59 1.58 -5.85
N ILE A 90 -4.51 2.03 -5.19
CA ILE A 90 -4.42 3.34 -4.54
C ILE A 90 -3.19 4.16 -4.98
N GLY A 91 -2.32 3.61 -5.81
CA GLY A 91 -1.12 4.32 -6.24
C GLY A 91 -0.08 3.40 -6.89
N SER A 92 1.18 3.82 -6.87
CA SER A 92 2.29 3.06 -7.45
C SER A 92 3.52 3.08 -6.55
N TYR A 93 4.30 2.01 -6.63
CA TYR A 93 5.64 1.95 -6.07
C TYR A 93 6.62 2.57 -7.08
N ILE A 94 7.52 3.44 -6.60
CA ILE A 94 8.44 4.19 -7.46
C ILE A 94 9.85 3.58 -7.43
N GLY A 95 10.35 3.21 -6.24
CA GLY A 95 11.72 2.71 -6.09
C GLY A 95 12.16 2.56 -4.63
N VAL A 96 13.33 1.93 -4.45
CA VAL A 96 14.14 1.96 -3.21
C VAL A 96 15.24 2.99 -3.38
#